data_AF-A0A953ZE76-F1
#
_entry.id   AF-A0A953ZE76-F1
#
_cell.length_a   1.000
_cell.length_b   1.000
_cell.length_c   1.000
_cell.angle_alpha   90.00
_cell.angle_beta   90.00
_cell.angle_gamma   90.00
#
_symmetry.space_group_name_H-M   'P 1'
#
loop_
_entity.id
_entity.type
_entity.pdbx_description
1 polymer ?
#
loop_
_entity_poly.entity_id
_entity_poly.type
_entity_poly.pdbx_seq_one_letter_code
_entity_poly.pdbx_strand_id
1 'polypeptide(L)'
;MKRTLMLGFVGLLLLGVAGLVPVLSQDMGGSDEAEDACAGEAETTMTGSQDPHGILKKLNGDWSLDFTIWMEPGADPLKMKFDSNTKWALDEQFLTSTYEMKEGPFPHKGIEYYSYNEATKEYEAIRMTSMSGSMIIFHGKYDEKTKSLEMKAEYKMVWGGQTFDVKGRNVYTFESDDKYTFVGYSEYVDVEGMDGELKEVEITATRKKSK
;
A
#
# COMPACT_ATOMS: atom_id res chain seq x y z
N MET A 1 29.49 17.45 19.09
CA MET A 1 29.47 18.08 20.42
C MET A 1 28.81 17.11 21.39
N LYS A 2 29.49 16.78 22.50
CA LYS A 2 29.04 15.82 23.53
C LYS A 2 28.22 16.56 24.59
N ARG A 3 27.17 15.95 25.13
CA ARG A 3 26.51 16.35 26.38
C ARG A 3 26.61 15.23 27.40
N THR A 4 27.05 15.60 28.60
CA THR A 4 27.42 14.73 29.71
C THR A 4 26.31 14.72 30.78
N LEU A 5 25.89 13.51 31.14
CA LEU A 5 25.45 12.94 32.43
C LEU A 5 25.10 13.83 33.64
N MET A 6 24.06 13.43 34.39
CA MET A 6 24.22 13.07 35.82
C MET A 6 23.09 12.17 36.38
N LEU A 7 23.45 11.39 37.39
CA LEU A 7 22.83 10.18 37.96
C LEU A 7 22.35 10.41 39.42
N GLY A 8 21.42 9.57 39.91
CA GLY A 8 21.20 9.26 41.34
C GLY A 8 19.72 9.35 41.78
N PHE A 9 19.12 8.50 42.63
CA PHE A 9 19.64 7.45 43.53
C PHE A 9 18.47 6.56 44.04
N VAL A 10 18.70 5.23 44.09
CA VAL A 10 18.28 4.16 45.05
C VAL A 10 16.87 4.11 45.67
N GLY A 11 16.27 2.91 45.59
CA GLY A 11 15.27 2.40 46.54
C GLY A 11 14.94 0.90 46.30
N LEU A 12 15.71 0.01 46.92
CA LEU A 12 15.51 -1.45 46.95
C LEU A 12 14.94 -1.86 48.32
N LEU A 13 13.87 -2.66 48.38
CA LEU A 13 13.50 -3.48 49.54
C LEU A 13 12.69 -4.71 49.12
N LEU A 14 13.17 -5.88 49.55
CA LEU A 14 12.72 -7.25 49.27
C LEU A 14 11.68 -7.78 50.28
N LEU A 15 11.03 -8.89 49.86
CA LEU A 15 10.39 -10.02 50.59
C LEU A 15 8.86 -10.08 50.35
N GLY A 16 8.25 -11.21 49.95
CA GLY A 16 8.62 -12.60 50.20
C GLY A 16 8.03 -13.61 49.21
N VAL A 17 8.61 -14.81 49.28
CA VAL A 17 8.42 -16.01 48.45
C VAL A 17 7.34 -16.92 49.06
N ALA A 18 6.52 -17.58 48.23
CA ALA A 18 6.21 -19.02 48.30
C ALA A 18 5.02 -19.40 47.38
N GLY A 19 5.17 -20.49 46.61
CA GLY A 19 4.03 -21.20 46.02
C GLY A 19 4.32 -21.93 44.71
N LEU A 20 4.82 -23.16 44.81
CA LEU A 20 5.04 -24.11 43.72
C LEU A 20 3.74 -24.55 43.01
N VAL A 21 3.87 -24.81 41.71
CA VAL A 21 2.87 -25.40 40.79
C VAL A 21 2.59 -26.87 41.15
N PRO A 22 1.38 -27.40 40.87
CA PRO A 22 1.33 -28.49 39.89
C PRO A 22 0.14 -28.40 38.91
N VAL A 23 0.49 -28.56 37.63
CA VAL A 23 -0.12 -29.45 36.63
C VAL A 23 -1.65 -29.62 36.68
N LEU A 24 -2.32 -28.97 35.73
CA LEU A 24 -3.68 -29.33 35.33
C LEU A 24 -3.62 -30.52 34.36
N SER A 25 -4.08 -31.67 34.83
CA SER A 25 -4.60 -32.75 33.98
C SER A 25 -6.00 -33.06 34.49
N GLN A 26 -7.03 -32.62 33.78
CA GLN A 26 -8.36 -33.22 33.84
C GLN A 26 -8.93 -33.31 32.42
N ASP A 27 -9.08 -34.56 32.04
CA ASP A 27 -9.89 -35.12 30.97
C ASP A 27 -11.37 -34.74 31.18
N MET A 28 -12.01 -34.17 30.15
CA MET A 28 -13.47 -34.13 30.00
C MET A 28 -13.78 -34.42 28.54
N GLY A 29 -14.18 -35.66 28.28
CA GLY A 29 -14.70 -36.10 26.99
C GLY A 29 -16.10 -35.55 26.68
N GLY A 30 -16.34 -35.41 25.37
CA GLY A 30 -17.60 -35.73 24.70
C GLY A 30 -18.77 -34.76 24.84
N SER A 31 -19.04 -33.98 23.79
CA SER A 31 -20.29 -34.11 23.01
C SER A 31 -20.19 -33.31 21.71
N ASP A 32 -20.47 -34.00 20.61
CA ASP A 32 -20.73 -33.44 19.29
C ASP A 32 -21.98 -32.55 19.35
N GLU A 33 -21.87 -31.33 18.83
CA GLU A 33 -22.94 -30.48 18.25
C GLU A 33 -22.31 -29.11 17.94
N ALA A 34 -21.45 -29.08 16.94
CA ALA A 34 -20.95 -27.86 16.32
C ALA A 34 -21.29 -27.89 14.82
N GLU A 35 -22.56 -28.12 14.52
CA GLU A 35 -23.12 -27.91 13.20
C GLU A 35 -24.37 -27.05 13.36
N ASP A 36 -24.48 -26.03 12.51
CA ASP A 36 -25.63 -25.13 12.34
C ASP A 36 -25.59 -23.74 13.04
N ALA A 37 -24.53 -22.97 12.75
CA ALA A 37 -24.58 -21.51 12.91
C ALA A 37 -23.93 -20.74 11.74
N CYS A 38 -23.88 -21.33 10.54
CA CYS A 38 -23.36 -20.68 9.33
C CYS A 38 -24.46 -20.40 8.30
N ALA A 39 -25.60 -19.87 8.74
CA ALA A 39 -26.66 -19.40 7.85
C ALA A 39 -27.23 -18.07 8.36
N GLY A 40 -26.73 -16.98 7.79
CA GLY A 40 -27.19 -15.63 8.06
C GLY A 40 -26.49 -14.64 7.14
N GLU A 41 -26.75 -14.74 5.84
CA GLU A 41 -26.36 -13.70 4.88
C GLU A 41 -27.15 -12.42 5.18
N ALA A 42 -26.47 -11.44 5.77
CA ALA A 42 -26.87 -10.05 5.71
C ALA A 42 -25.95 -9.35 4.70
N GLU A 43 -26.40 -9.19 3.46
CA GLU A 43 -25.81 -8.23 2.52
C GLU A 43 -26.02 -6.81 3.08
N THR A 44 -25.14 -6.41 3.98
CA THR A 44 -24.95 -5.01 4.33
C THR A 44 -24.01 -4.43 3.29
N THR A 45 -24.49 -3.47 2.51
CA THR A 45 -23.65 -2.66 1.61
C THR A 45 -22.74 -1.77 2.46
N MET A 46 -21.63 -2.34 2.93
CA MET A 46 -20.61 -1.64 3.71
C MET A 46 -19.91 -0.60 2.83
N THR A 47 -19.78 0.64 3.31
CA THR A 47 -19.01 1.68 2.61
C THR A 47 -17.51 1.38 2.72
N GLY A 48 -16.69 2.03 1.89
CA GLY A 48 -15.23 1.78 1.85
C GLY A 48 -14.48 2.05 3.16
N SER A 49 -15.05 2.77 4.13
CA SER A 49 -14.49 2.89 5.49
C SER A 49 -14.91 1.76 6.45
N GLN A 50 -15.99 1.03 6.13
CA GLN A 50 -16.54 -0.05 6.95
C GLN A 50 -16.15 -1.45 6.44
N ASP A 51 -15.85 -1.58 5.14
CA ASP A 51 -15.21 -2.75 4.54
C ASP A 51 -13.75 -2.40 4.21
N PRO A 52 -12.78 -2.86 5.00
CA PRO A 52 -11.37 -2.61 4.72
C PRO A 52 -10.93 -3.07 3.32
N HIS A 53 -11.58 -4.12 2.80
CA HIS A 53 -11.31 -4.64 1.47
C HIS A 53 -12.10 -3.92 0.38
N GLY A 54 -13.02 -3.00 0.72
CA GLY A 54 -13.87 -2.29 -0.25
C GLY A 54 -13.07 -1.52 -1.29
N ILE A 55 -11.97 -0.87 -0.88
CA ILE A 55 -11.07 -0.17 -1.81
C ILE A 55 -10.21 -1.14 -2.62
N LEU A 56 -9.76 -2.24 -2.02
CA LEU A 56 -9.03 -3.29 -2.74
C LEU A 56 -9.91 -3.93 -3.84
N LYS A 57 -11.18 -4.22 -3.54
CA LYS A 57 -12.16 -4.72 -4.53
C LYS A 57 -12.28 -3.78 -5.73
N LYS A 58 -12.22 -2.45 -5.52
CA LYS A 58 -12.23 -1.46 -6.61
C LYS A 58 -10.97 -1.51 -7.47
N LEU A 59 -9.82 -1.90 -6.93
CA LEU A 59 -8.57 -2.04 -7.68
C LEU A 59 -8.47 -3.37 -8.45
N ASN A 60 -9.15 -4.42 -7.98
CA ASN A 60 -9.18 -5.72 -8.63
C ASN A 60 -9.77 -5.64 -10.05
N GLY A 61 -9.09 -6.20 -11.04
CA GLY A 61 -9.54 -6.30 -12.43
C GLY A 61 -8.47 -6.08 -13.49
N ASP A 62 -8.91 -6.21 -14.75
CA ASP A 62 -8.15 -5.83 -15.93
C ASP A 62 -8.40 -4.36 -16.28
N TRP A 63 -7.32 -3.59 -16.42
CA TRP A 63 -7.39 -2.15 -16.65
C TRP A 63 -6.64 -1.77 -17.91
N SER A 64 -7.18 -0.79 -18.62
CA SER A 64 -6.45 -0.03 -19.63
C SER A 64 -6.04 1.30 -19.01
N LEU A 65 -4.75 1.60 -19.08
CA LEU A 65 -4.12 2.72 -18.39
C LEU A 65 -3.65 3.74 -19.42
N ASP A 66 -4.23 4.93 -19.37
CA ASP A 66 -3.76 6.10 -20.11
C ASP A 66 -2.81 6.89 -19.22
N PHE A 67 -1.51 6.77 -19.49
CA PHE A 67 -0.42 7.37 -18.73
C PHE A 67 0.00 8.71 -19.31
N THR A 68 0.29 9.64 -18.42
CA THR A 68 0.96 10.92 -18.67
C THR A 68 2.12 11.03 -17.68
N ILE A 69 3.34 11.19 -18.18
CA ILE A 69 4.55 11.27 -17.36
C ILE A 69 5.26 12.60 -17.64
N TRP A 70 5.71 13.26 -16.58
CA TRP A 70 6.56 14.44 -16.62
C TRP A 70 7.95 14.05 -16.14
N MET A 71 8.93 14.07 -17.04
CA MET A 71 10.31 13.66 -16.73
C MET A 71 11.11 14.75 -16.02
N GLU A 72 10.75 16.02 -16.24
CA GLU A 72 11.41 17.19 -15.67
C GLU A 72 10.37 18.28 -15.37
N PRO A 73 10.61 19.14 -14.37
CA PRO A 73 9.74 20.28 -14.09
C PRO A 73 9.57 21.18 -15.32
N GLY A 74 8.32 21.40 -15.75
CA GLY A 74 7.98 22.27 -16.86
C GLY A 74 8.18 21.68 -18.27
N ALA A 75 8.64 20.43 -18.39
CA ALA A 75 8.72 19.74 -19.68
C ALA A 75 7.34 19.33 -20.20
N ASP A 76 7.24 19.17 -21.52
CA ASP A 76 6.05 18.59 -22.16
C ASP A 76 5.86 17.14 -21.69
N PRO A 77 4.63 16.71 -21.36
CA PRO A 77 4.40 15.38 -20.88
C PRO A 77 4.50 14.34 -21.99
N LEU A 78 5.06 13.18 -21.64
CA LEU A 78 5.00 12.00 -22.45
C LEU A 78 3.71 11.23 -22.19
N LYS A 79 3.00 10.84 -23.26
CA LYS A 79 1.77 10.04 -23.17
C LYS A 79 1.97 8.64 -23.70
N MET A 80 1.35 7.67 -23.03
CA MET A 80 1.45 6.25 -23.37
C MET A 80 0.22 5.50 -22.88
N LYS A 81 -0.07 4.36 -23.51
CA LYS A 81 -1.20 3.50 -23.14
C LYS A 81 -0.73 2.06 -23.01
N PHE A 82 -1.10 1.41 -21.92
CA PHE A 82 -0.84 -0.01 -21.70
C PHE A 82 -1.89 -0.61 -20.77
N ASP A 83 -1.86 -1.93 -20.62
CA ASP A 83 -2.81 -2.63 -19.78
C ASP A 83 -2.14 -3.14 -18.50
N SER A 84 -2.92 -3.26 -17.42
CA SER A 84 -2.52 -3.95 -16.19
C SER A 84 -3.54 -4.99 -15.79
N ASN A 85 -3.07 -6.06 -15.14
CA ASN A 85 -3.91 -7.09 -14.54
C ASN A 85 -3.71 -7.05 -13.02
N THR A 86 -4.78 -6.72 -12.29
CA THR A 86 -4.83 -6.76 -10.83
C THR A 86 -5.75 -7.89 -10.39
N LYS A 87 -5.26 -8.79 -9.53
CA LYS A 87 -6.00 -9.96 -9.05
C LYS A 87 -5.72 -10.27 -7.59
N TRP A 88 -6.69 -10.86 -6.89
CA TRP A 88 -6.50 -11.43 -5.56
C TRP A 88 -5.44 -12.53 -5.55
N ALA A 89 -4.75 -12.63 -4.41
CA ALA A 89 -3.75 -13.63 -4.10
C ALA A 89 -3.78 -13.94 -2.60
N LEU A 90 -3.25 -15.10 -2.22
CA LEU A 90 -3.12 -15.55 -0.83
C LEU A 90 -4.45 -15.43 -0.06
N ASP A 91 -5.45 -16.20 -0.49
CA ASP A 91 -6.77 -16.26 0.16
C ASP A 91 -7.43 -14.89 0.31
N GLU A 92 -7.35 -14.07 -0.75
CA GLU A 92 -7.91 -12.71 -0.83
C GLU A 92 -7.35 -11.72 0.21
N GLN A 93 -6.16 -12.00 0.76
CA GLN A 93 -5.47 -11.08 1.67
C GLN A 93 -4.69 -9.99 0.93
N PHE A 94 -4.23 -10.29 -0.28
CA PHE A 94 -3.42 -9.38 -1.09
C PHE A 94 -3.97 -9.26 -2.50
N LEU A 95 -3.82 -8.08 -3.12
CA LEU A 95 -3.86 -7.96 -4.56
C LEU A 95 -2.45 -8.03 -5.13
N THR A 96 -2.35 -8.60 -6.31
CA THR A 96 -1.17 -8.53 -7.18
C THR A 96 -1.57 -7.78 -8.44
N SER A 97 -0.85 -6.70 -8.75
CA SER A 97 -0.98 -5.97 -10.01
C SER A 97 0.29 -6.14 -10.81
N THR A 98 0.14 -6.48 -12.09
CA THR A 98 1.27 -6.55 -13.03
C THR A 98 0.95 -5.74 -14.27
N TYR A 99 1.97 -5.10 -14.82
CA TYR A 99 1.88 -4.38 -16.08
C TYR A 99 3.18 -4.52 -16.87
N GLU A 100 3.07 -4.43 -18.19
CA GLU A 100 4.21 -4.50 -19.09
C GLU A 100 4.04 -3.51 -20.23
N MET A 101 4.99 -2.58 -20.33
CA MET A 101 5.15 -1.67 -21.45
C MET A 101 6.21 -2.22 -22.40
N LYS A 102 5.77 -2.80 -23.51
CA LYS A 102 6.67 -3.39 -24.52
C LYS A 102 7.18 -2.36 -25.53
N GLU A 103 6.35 -1.35 -25.79
CA GLU A 103 6.58 -0.35 -26.82
C GLU A 103 6.52 1.04 -26.20
N GLY A 104 7.35 1.96 -26.71
CA GLY A 104 7.49 3.31 -26.18
C GLY A 104 8.94 3.69 -25.93
N PRO A 105 9.21 4.93 -25.51
CA PRO A 105 10.57 5.42 -25.32
C PRO A 105 11.28 4.75 -24.12
N PHE A 106 10.52 4.18 -23.18
CA PHE A 106 11.06 3.51 -21.99
C PHE A 106 10.32 2.20 -21.70
N PRO A 107 10.63 1.10 -22.44
CA PRO A 107 10.05 -0.21 -22.17
C PRO A 107 10.39 -0.66 -20.74
N HIS A 108 9.36 -1.03 -19.98
CA HIS A 108 9.54 -1.46 -18.60
C HIS A 108 8.36 -2.32 -18.14
N LYS A 109 8.56 -3.03 -17.04
CA LYS A 109 7.53 -3.83 -16.38
C LYS A 109 7.53 -3.55 -14.89
N GLY A 110 6.38 -3.76 -14.26
CA GLY A 110 6.26 -3.60 -12.82
C GLY A 110 5.34 -4.64 -12.23
N ILE A 111 5.55 -4.86 -10.93
CA ILE A 111 4.68 -5.61 -10.06
C ILE A 111 4.41 -4.79 -8.81
N GLU A 112 3.16 -4.80 -8.38
CA GLU A 112 2.72 -4.13 -7.16
C GLU A 112 1.84 -5.08 -6.37
N TYR A 113 2.05 -5.10 -5.05
CA TYR A 113 1.14 -5.78 -4.13
C TYR A 113 0.38 -4.73 -3.34
N TYR A 114 -0.88 -5.03 -3.02
CA TYR A 114 -1.71 -4.20 -2.15
C TYR A 114 -2.31 -5.06 -1.04
N SER A 115 -2.47 -4.47 0.15
CA SER A 115 -3.18 -5.08 1.27
C SER A 115 -3.85 -4.01 2.11
N TYR A 116 -4.66 -4.46 3.08
CA TYR A 116 -5.10 -3.63 4.19
C TYR A 116 -4.60 -4.25 5.49
N ASN A 117 -3.87 -3.47 6.29
CA ASN A 117 -3.33 -3.91 7.56
C ASN A 117 -4.30 -3.56 8.69
N GLU A 118 -4.92 -4.57 9.28
CA GLU A 118 -5.90 -4.39 10.35
C GLU A 118 -5.31 -3.82 11.65
N ALA A 119 -4.01 -3.99 11.89
CA ALA A 119 -3.37 -3.48 13.09
C ALA A 119 -3.11 -1.97 13.00
N THR A 120 -2.65 -1.50 11.84
CA THR A 120 -2.36 -0.07 11.59
C THR A 120 -3.58 0.70 11.11
N LYS A 121 -4.60 -0.01 10.59
CA LYS A 121 -5.77 0.55 9.90
C LYS A 121 -5.37 1.38 8.68
N GLU A 122 -4.43 0.84 7.90
CA GLU A 122 -3.89 1.47 6.70
C GLU A 122 -3.86 0.48 5.54
N TYR A 123 -4.06 1.02 4.34
CA TYR A 123 -3.70 0.33 3.11
C TYR A 123 -2.18 0.34 2.97
N GLU A 124 -1.64 -0.78 2.53
CA GLU A 124 -0.22 -0.93 2.25
C GLU A 124 -0.05 -1.33 0.79
N ALA A 125 1.03 -0.84 0.17
CA ALA A 125 1.42 -1.28 -1.15
C ALA A 125 2.94 -1.41 -1.24
N ILE A 126 3.42 -2.40 -1.98
CA ILE A 126 4.84 -2.50 -2.34
C ILE A 126 4.98 -2.55 -3.85
N ARG A 127 5.77 -1.64 -4.39
CA ARG A 127 6.03 -1.49 -5.82
C ARG A 127 7.45 -1.88 -6.16
N MET A 128 7.60 -2.65 -7.23
CA MET A 128 8.87 -3.01 -7.85
C MET A 128 8.76 -2.83 -9.36
N THR A 129 9.82 -2.31 -9.99
CA THR A 129 9.85 -2.09 -11.44
C THR A 129 11.17 -2.60 -12.02
N SER A 130 11.23 -2.81 -13.33
CA SER A 130 12.49 -3.09 -14.02
C SER A 130 13.41 -1.87 -14.19
N MET A 131 12.99 -0.69 -13.73
CA MET A 131 13.73 0.56 -13.87
C MET A 131 14.67 0.84 -12.69
N SER A 132 14.42 0.20 -11.54
CA SER A 132 15.21 0.39 -10.32
C SER A 132 15.21 -0.89 -9.49
N GLY A 133 16.30 -1.13 -8.75
CA GLY A 133 16.38 -2.20 -7.76
C GLY A 133 15.68 -1.88 -6.44
N SER A 134 15.14 -0.67 -6.28
CA SER A 134 14.45 -0.26 -5.05
C SER A 134 13.05 -0.85 -4.96
N MET A 135 12.72 -1.40 -3.80
CA MET A 135 11.35 -1.69 -3.40
C MET A 135 10.77 -0.46 -2.72
N ILE A 136 9.63 0.03 -3.22
CA ILE A 136 8.97 1.21 -2.64
C ILE A 136 7.76 0.73 -1.86
N ILE A 137 7.72 1.00 -0.56
CA ILE A 137 6.63 0.60 0.33
C ILE A 137 5.81 1.83 0.68
N PHE A 138 4.54 1.81 0.33
CA PHE A 138 3.58 2.87 0.57
C PHE A 138 2.60 2.47 1.68
N HIS A 139 2.25 3.44 2.52
CA HIS A 139 1.21 3.30 3.54
C HIS A 139 0.21 4.45 3.40
N GLY A 140 -1.09 4.19 3.61
CA GLY A 140 -2.11 5.17 3.30
C GLY A 140 -3.49 4.90 3.86
N LYS A 141 -4.37 5.89 3.72
CA LYS A 141 -5.77 5.83 4.17
C LYS A 141 -6.69 6.32 3.08
N TYR A 142 -7.88 5.74 3.05
CA TYR A 142 -8.98 6.20 2.21
C TYR A 142 -9.77 7.28 2.95
N ASP A 143 -10.06 8.39 2.26
CA ASP A 143 -10.97 9.43 2.71
C ASP A 143 -12.24 9.40 1.87
N GLU A 144 -13.38 9.11 2.51
CA GLU A 144 -14.69 9.05 1.86
C GLU A 144 -15.15 10.42 1.32
N LYS A 145 -14.72 11.54 1.92
CA LYS A 145 -15.13 12.89 1.52
C LYS A 145 -14.53 13.29 0.18
N THR A 146 -13.26 12.97 -0.01
CA THR A 146 -12.52 13.23 -1.24
C THR A 146 -12.60 12.05 -2.22
N LYS A 147 -13.14 10.91 -1.77
CA LYS A 147 -13.19 9.63 -2.49
C LYS A 147 -11.80 9.18 -2.96
N SER A 148 -10.79 9.44 -2.14
CA SER A 148 -9.40 9.21 -2.51
C SER A 148 -8.66 8.34 -1.50
N LEU A 149 -7.84 7.40 -2.01
CA LEU A 149 -6.80 6.71 -1.25
C LEU A 149 -5.49 7.47 -1.44
N GLU A 150 -4.98 8.07 -0.37
CA GLU A 150 -3.66 8.70 -0.37
C GLU A 150 -2.66 7.78 0.33
N MET A 151 -1.55 7.47 -0.34
CA MET A 151 -0.48 6.63 0.19
C MET A 151 0.88 7.32 0.07
N LYS A 152 1.74 7.18 1.08
CA LYS A 152 3.05 7.83 1.16
C LYS A 152 4.16 6.82 1.36
N ALA A 153 5.34 7.14 0.83
CA ALA A 153 6.55 6.34 0.98
C ALA A 153 7.76 7.25 1.16
N GLU A 154 8.78 6.76 1.86
CA GLU A 154 10.14 7.32 1.83
C GLU A 154 11.08 6.21 1.36
N TYR A 155 11.91 6.50 0.36
CA TYR A 155 12.78 5.50 -0.23
C TYR A 155 14.02 6.13 -0.86
N LYS A 156 15.05 5.31 -1.03
CA LYS A 156 16.22 5.64 -1.83
C LYS A 156 16.11 4.99 -3.19
N MET A 157 16.48 5.69 -4.25
CA MET A 157 16.60 5.11 -5.58
C MET A 157 17.85 5.56 -6.29
N VAL A 158 18.34 4.72 -7.21
CA VAL A 158 19.44 5.06 -8.10
C VAL A 158 18.88 5.40 -9.47
N TRP A 159 19.19 6.58 -9.97
CA TRP A 159 18.81 7.03 -11.31
C TRP A 159 19.97 7.81 -11.93
N GLY A 160 20.27 7.59 -13.22
CA GLY A 160 21.39 8.27 -13.89
C GLY A 160 22.77 8.08 -13.23
N GLY A 161 22.96 7.04 -12.42
CA GLY A 161 24.18 6.80 -11.65
C GLY A 161 24.28 7.60 -10.34
N GLN A 162 23.25 8.34 -9.96
CA GLN A 162 23.16 9.08 -8.71
C GLN A 162 22.12 8.43 -7.78
N THR A 163 22.36 8.52 -6.47
CA THR A 163 21.41 8.07 -5.45
C THR A 163 20.59 9.25 -4.98
N PHE A 164 19.27 9.08 -4.92
CA PHE A 164 18.30 10.06 -4.46
C PHE A 164 17.58 9.56 -3.22
N ASP A 165 17.38 10.46 -2.26
CA ASP A 165 16.40 10.32 -1.19
C ASP A 165 15.09 10.93 -1.66
N VAL A 166 14.00 10.15 -1.62
CA VAL A 166 12.73 10.52 -2.24
C VAL A 166 11.59 10.32 -1.24
N LYS A 167 10.72 11.32 -1.14
CA LYS A 167 9.40 11.17 -0.53
C LYS A 167 8.37 11.04 -1.65
N GLY A 168 7.72 9.89 -1.72
CA GLY A 168 6.69 9.61 -2.71
C GLY A 168 5.29 9.77 -2.11
N ARG A 169 4.35 10.28 -2.91
CA ARG A 169 2.93 10.34 -2.57
C ARG A 169 2.07 9.93 -3.76
N ASN A 170 1.24 8.93 -3.55
CA ASN A 170 0.28 8.42 -4.52
C ASN A 170 -1.13 8.79 -4.09
N VAL A 171 -1.94 9.31 -5.01
CA VAL A 171 -3.35 9.61 -4.78
C VAL A 171 -4.18 8.88 -5.82
N TYR A 172 -4.97 7.91 -5.37
CA TYR A 172 -5.98 7.23 -6.18
C TYR A 172 -7.32 7.91 -5.93
N THR A 173 -8.03 8.35 -6.97
CA THR A 173 -9.38 8.90 -6.87
C THR A 173 -10.35 8.02 -7.63
N PHE A 174 -11.34 7.46 -6.94
CA PHE A 174 -12.28 6.51 -7.53
C PHE A 174 -13.53 7.23 -8.04
N GLU A 175 -13.67 7.32 -9.36
CA GLU A 175 -14.82 7.95 -10.01
C GLU A 175 -16.02 6.98 -10.09
N SER A 176 -15.73 5.70 -10.33
CA SER A 176 -16.68 4.59 -10.34
C SER A 176 -15.94 3.26 -10.08
N ASP A 177 -16.65 2.13 -10.11
CA ASP A 177 -16.01 0.81 -10.06
C ASP A 177 -15.21 0.48 -11.32
N ASP A 178 -15.43 1.21 -12.41
CA ASP A 178 -14.82 0.97 -13.72
C ASP A 178 -13.83 2.07 -14.12
N LYS A 179 -13.62 3.07 -13.25
CA LYS A 179 -12.75 4.20 -13.55
C LYS A 179 -12.16 4.82 -12.29
N TYR A 180 -10.84 4.96 -12.28
CA TYR A 180 -10.13 5.74 -11.28
C TYR A 180 -9.00 6.53 -11.93
N THR A 181 -8.57 7.59 -11.26
CA THR A 181 -7.32 8.29 -11.57
C THR A 181 -6.29 7.99 -10.52
N PHE A 182 -5.03 7.92 -10.94
CA PHE A 182 -3.88 7.84 -10.05
C PHE A 182 -2.96 9.01 -10.36
N VAL A 183 -2.50 9.72 -9.34
CA VAL A 183 -1.47 10.74 -9.47
C VAL A 183 -0.33 10.43 -8.52
N GLY A 184 0.88 10.31 -9.06
CA GLY A 184 2.10 10.09 -8.33
C GLY A 184 2.93 11.36 -8.26
N TYR A 185 3.37 11.67 -7.05
CA TYR A 185 4.20 12.81 -6.74
C TYR A 185 5.50 12.35 -6.07
N SER A 186 6.58 13.09 -6.32
CA SER A 186 7.89 12.85 -5.71
C SER A 186 8.51 14.17 -5.25
N GLU A 187 9.06 14.18 -4.04
CA GLU A 187 9.95 15.23 -3.53
C GLU A 187 11.36 14.65 -3.43
N TYR A 188 12.32 15.28 -4.11
CA TYR A 188 13.73 14.87 -4.10
C TYR A 188 14.47 15.67 -3.03
N VAL A 189 14.97 14.98 -2.02
CA VAL A 189 15.60 15.63 -0.86
C VAL A 189 17.00 16.12 -1.22
N ASP A 190 17.28 17.38 -0.89
CA ASP A 190 18.58 18.04 -1.05
C ASP A 190 19.12 18.04 -2.50
N VAL A 191 18.24 18.07 -3.50
CA VAL A 191 18.61 18.20 -4.93
C VAL A 191 18.42 19.64 -5.39
N GLU A 192 19.51 20.30 -5.75
CA GLU A 192 19.50 21.69 -6.24
C GLU A 192 18.61 21.81 -7.50
N GLY A 193 17.68 22.77 -7.47
CA GLY A 193 16.76 23.03 -8.58
C GLY A 193 15.51 22.13 -8.60
N MET A 194 15.34 21.21 -7.64
CA MET A 194 14.16 20.37 -7.48
C MET A 194 13.48 20.61 -6.13
N ASP A 195 13.01 21.85 -5.93
CA ASP A 195 12.38 22.25 -4.68
C ASP A 195 10.92 21.79 -4.61
N GLY A 196 10.59 21.08 -3.52
CA GLY A 196 9.23 20.67 -3.20
C GLY A 196 8.73 19.46 -3.99
N GLU A 197 7.42 19.27 -3.94
CA GLU A 197 6.78 18.10 -4.51
C GLU A 197 6.47 18.28 -6.00
N LEU A 198 6.95 17.35 -6.81
CA LEU A 198 6.76 17.33 -8.26
C LEU A 198 5.72 16.28 -8.64
N LYS A 199 4.78 16.66 -9.50
CA LYS A 199 3.89 15.71 -10.15
C LYS A 199 4.63 15.01 -11.27
N GLU A 200 4.85 13.71 -11.14
CA GLU A 200 5.65 12.94 -12.12
C GLU A 200 4.78 12.08 -13.01
N VAL A 201 3.64 11.61 -12.50
CA VAL A 201 2.79 10.68 -13.22
C VAL A 201 1.32 10.93 -12.94
N GLU A 202 0.51 10.85 -14.00
CA GLU A 202 -0.94 10.78 -13.94
C GLU A 202 -1.41 9.61 -14.81
N ILE A 203 -2.32 8.82 -14.27
CA ILE A 203 -2.90 7.68 -14.95
C ILE A 203 -4.40 7.81 -14.87
N THR A 204 -5.07 7.68 -16.01
CA THR A 204 -6.50 7.35 -16.04
C THR A 204 -6.64 5.86 -16.31
N ALA A 205 -7.20 5.14 -15.35
CA ALA A 205 -7.48 3.72 -15.49
C ALA A 205 -8.94 3.51 -15.86
N THR A 206 -9.19 2.74 -16.92
CA THR A 206 -10.53 2.33 -17.34
C THR A 206 -10.61 0.81 -17.36
N ARG A 207 -11.61 0.23 -16.70
CA ARG A 207 -11.78 -1.22 -16.65
C ARG A 207 -12.01 -1.76 -18.06
N LYS A 208 -11.31 -2.84 -18.37
CA LYS A 208 -11.50 -3.55 -19.64
C LYS A 208 -12.81 -4.33 -19.57
N LYS A 209 -13.63 -4.20 -20.61
CA LYS A 209 -14.84 -5.01 -20.76
C LYS A 209 -14.43 -6.47 -20.94
N SER A 210 -15.08 -7.38 -20.22
CA SER A 210 -14.96 -8.81 -20.48
C SER A 210 -15.36 -9.08 -21.93
N LYS A 211 -14.54 -9.86 -22.64
CA LYS A 211 -14.89 -10.36 -23.99
C LYS A 211 -15.94 -11.45 -23.90
#